data_AF-A0A8D0MPS6-F1
#
_entry.id   AF-A0A8D0MPS6-F1
#
_cell.length_a   1.000
_cell.length_b   1.000
_cell.length_c   1.000
_cell.angle_alpha   90.00
_cell.angle_beta   90.00
_cell.angle_gamma   90.00
#
_symmetry.space_group_name_H-M   'P 1'
#
loop_
_entity.id
_entity.type
_entity.pdbx_description
1 polymer ?
#
loop_
_entity_poly.entity_id
_entity_poly.type
_entity_poly.pdbx_seq_one_letter_code
_entity_poly.pdbx_strand_id
1 'polypeptide(L)'
;FDVADAFLQVICNSFTICNAEMQEVGVGLYPSMSLLNHSCDPNCSIVFNGPHLLLRAVRDIEAGEELTICYLDMLMTSEERRKQLRDQYCFECDCFRCQTQDKDADMLTGDEQVWKEVQESLKKIEELKAHWKWEQVLAMCQTIISSNAERLPDINIYQLKVLDCAMDACINLGLLEEALFYGMRTMEPYRIFFPGSHPVRGVQVMKVGKLQLHQGMFPQAMKNLRLVFGVSRVTH
;
A
#
# COMPACT_ATOMS: atom_id res chain seq x y z
N PHE A 1 -11.41 -34.58 -11.03
CA PHE A 1 -10.77 -33.48 -10.27
C PHE A 1 -9.63 -33.02 -11.13
N ASP A 2 -9.80 -31.90 -11.82
CA ASP A 2 -8.75 -31.38 -12.70
C ASP A 2 -7.82 -30.50 -11.86
N VAL A 3 -6.56 -30.91 -11.79
CA VAL A 3 -5.53 -30.18 -11.05
C VAL A 3 -5.26 -28.83 -11.71
N ALA A 4 -5.40 -28.73 -13.04
CA ALA A 4 -5.22 -27.47 -13.76
C ALA A 4 -6.31 -26.46 -13.39
N ASP A 5 -7.57 -26.87 -13.35
CA ASP A 5 -8.69 -26.02 -12.94
C ASP A 5 -8.53 -25.52 -11.50
N ALA A 6 -8.08 -26.40 -10.59
CA ALA A 6 -7.80 -26.02 -9.21
C ALA A 6 -6.68 -24.97 -9.13
N PHE A 7 -5.60 -25.11 -9.91
CA PHE A 7 -4.54 -24.09 -9.97
C PHE A 7 -5.04 -22.76 -10.52
N LEU A 8 -5.88 -22.77 -11.56
CA LEU A 8 -6.49 -21.55 -12.09
C LEU A 8 -7.35 -20.84 -11.03
N GLN A 9 -8.15 -21.60 -10.27
CA GLN A 9 -8.90 -21.05 -9.14
C GLN A 9 -7.99 -20.45 -8.07
N VAL A 10 -6.88 -21.12 -7.72
CA VAL A 10 -5.92 -20.59 -6.75
C VAL A 10 -5.32 -19.27 -7.23
N ILE A 11 -4.95 -19.17 -8.51
CA ILE A 11 -4.29 -17.97 -9.07
C ILE A 11 -5.16 -16.71 -8.92
N CYS A 12 -6.46 -16.80 -9.26
CA CYS A 12 -7.36 -15.63 -9.22
C CYS A 12 -8.10 -15.42 -7.90
N ASN A 13 -8.04 -16.38 -6.94
CA ASN A 13 -8.75 -16.30 -5.66
C ASN A 13 -7.84 -16.31 -4.43
N SER A 14 -6.52 -16.24 -4.62
CA SER A 14 -5.57 -16.15 -3.52
C SER A 14 -5.58 -14.74 -2.91
N PHE A 15 -5.68 -14.68 -1.59
CA PHE A 15 -5.54 -13.46 -0.81
C PHE A 15 -4.18 -13.44 -0.13
N THR A 16 -3.42 -12.37 -0.32
CA THR A 16 -2.23 -12.08 0.47
C THR A 16 -2.65 -11.68 1.88
N ILE A 17 -2.18 -12.43 2.88
CA ILE A 17 -2.45 -12.19 4.29
C ILE A 17 -1.38 -11.23 4.82
N CYS A 18 -1.82 -10.09 5.36
CA CYS A 18 -0.95 -9.10 5.97
C CYS A 18 -1.02 -9.14 7.50
N ASN A 19 0.09 -8.83 8.18
CA ASN A 19 0.11 -8.60 9.63
C ASN A 19 -0.40 -7.18 10.00
N ALA A 20 -0.37 -6.84 11.29
CA ALA A 20 -0.85 -5.54 11.79
C ALA A 20 -0.04 -4.34 11.23
N GLU A 21 1.19 -4.58 10.79
CA GLU A 21 2.10 -3.61 10.20
C GLU A 21 1.95 -3.51 8.67
N MET A 22 0.97 -4.20 8.07
CA MET A 22 0.74 -4.32 6.63
C MET A 22 1.86 -5.01 5.86
N GLN A 23 2.62 -5.89 6.52
CA GLN A 23 3.62 -6.73 5.86
C GLN A 23 2.97 -8.04 5.44
N GLU A 24 3.29 -8.50 4.23
CA GLU A 24 2.83 -9.79 3.70
C GLU A 24 3.50 -10.94 4.45
N VAL A 25 2.69 -11.84 5.03
CA VAL A 25 3.17 -12.95 5.87
C VAL A 25 2.62 -14.31 5.43
N GLY A 26 1.69 -14.35 4.49
CA GLY A 26 1.13 -15.60 3.99
C GLY A 26 0.15 -15.41 2.84
N VAL A 27 -0.41 -16.52 2.38
CA VAL A 27 -1.44 -16.58 1.33
C VAL A 27 -2.55 -17.54 1.77
N GLY A 28 -3.80 -17.19 1.48
CA GLY A 28 -4.96 -17.99 1.86
C GLY A 28 -6.10 -17.91 0.85
N LEU A 29 -6.97 -18.92 0.87
CA LEU A 29 -8.20 -18.95 0.10
C LEU A 29 -9.38 -18.67 1.01
N TYR A 30 -10.21 -17.70 0.62
CA TYR A 30 -11.40 -17.28 1.35
C TYR A 30 -12.61 -17.30 0.39
N PRO A 31 -13.18 -18.48 0.09
CA PRO A 31 -14.15 -18.64 -1.01
C PRO A 31 -15.34 -17.69 -0.97
N SER A 32 -15.88 -17.39 0.21
CA SER A 32 -16.98 -16.43 0.34
C SER A 32 -16.56 -14.99 0.02
N MET A 33 -15.30 -14.64 0.28
CA MET A 33 -14.75 -13.31 -0.01
C MET A 33 -14.34 -13.18 -1.48
N SER A 34 -14.06 -14.28 -2.16
CA SER A 34 -13.83 -14.33 -3.61
C SER A 34 -15.05 -13.94 -4.46
N LEU A 35 -16.23 -13.77 -3.85
CA LEU A 35 -17.41 -13.24 -4.53
C LEU A 35 -17.34 -11.71 -4.79
N LEU A 36 -16.48 -10.99 -4.06
CA LEU A 36 -16.38 -9.54 -4.15
C LEU A 36 -15.59 -9.16 -5.39
N ASN A 37 -16.20 -8.42 -6.32
CA ASN A 37 -15.52 -7.93 -7.51
C ASN A 37 -14.55 -6.78 -7.21
N HIS A 38 -13.69 -6.51 -8.18
CA HIS A 38 -12.70 -5.44 -8.12
C HIS A 38 -13.31 -4.06 -8.39
N SER A 39 -12.89 -3.05 -7.61
CA SER A 39 -12.95 -1.65 -8.02
C SER A 39 -11.66 -0.93 -7.60
N CYS A 40 -11.14 -0.03 -8.46
CA CYS A 40 -10.04 0.86 -8.11
C CYS A 40 -10.46 1.97 -7.12
N ASP A 41 -11.76 2.13 -6.89
CA ASP A 41 -12.36 3.00 -5.87
C ASP A 41 -13.46 2.19 -5.14
N PRO A 42 -13.06 1.30 -4.20
CA PRO A 42 -13.97 0.32 -3.64
C PRO A 42 -14.89 0.89 -2.56
N ASN A 43 -16.01 0.22 -2.32
CA ASN A 43 -16.90 0.54 -1.21
C ASN A 43 -16.67 -0.31 0.05
N CYS A 44 -15.89 -1.38 -0.06
CA CYS A 44 -15.46 -2.21 1.04
C CYS A 44 -13.92 -2.34 1.10
N SER A 45 -13.42 -2.70 2.28
CA SER A 45 -12.03 -3.05 2.52
C SER A 45 -11.92 -4.33 3.32
N ILE A 46 -10.84 -5.05 3.10
CA ILE A 46 -10.46 -6.23 3.88
C ILE A 46 -9.30 -5.88 4.81
N VAL A 47 -9.36 -6.38 6.05
CA VAL A 47 -8.23 -6.38 6.98
C VAL A 47 -8.06 -7.77 7.59
N PHE A 48 -6.83 -8.09 7.99
CA PHE A 48 -6.48 -9.37 8.58
C PHE A 48 -6.11 -9.22 10.06
N ASN A 49 -6.60 -10.14 10.90
CA ASN A 49 -6.13 -10.35 12.27
C ASN A 49 -5.60 -11.78 12.37
N GLY A 50 -4.29 -11.94 12.16
CA GLY A 50 -3.71 -13.24 11.84
C GLY A 50 -4.38 -13.81 10.57
N PRO A 51 -4.81 -15.09 10.55
CA PRO A 51 -5.50 -15.65 9.39
C PRO A 51 -7.00 -15.25 9.31
N HIS A 52 -7.52 -14.48 10.27
CA HIS A 52 -8.93 -14.08 10.27
C HIS A 52 -9.15 -12.85 9.39
N LEU A 53 -10.04 -12.96 8.41
CA LEU A 53 -10.37 -11.92 7.44
C LEU A 53 -11.63 -11.17 7.88
N LEU A 54 -11.54 -9.84 8.01
CA LEU A 54 -12.66 -8.95 8.28
C LEU A 54 -12.98 -8.11 7.04
N LEU A 55 -14.21 -8.18 6.56
CA LEU A 55 -14.74 -7.33 5.49
C LEU A 55 -15.54 -6.19 6.12
N ARG A 56 -15.26 -4.94 5.72
CA ARG A 56 -15.99 -3.76 6.20
C ARG A 56 -16.30 -2.77 5.09
N ALA A 57 -17.48 -2.15 5.18
CA ALA A 57 -17.82 -0.99 4.36
C ALA A 57 -16.94 0.21 4.76
N VAL A 58 -16.42 0.93 3.77
CA VAL A 58 -15.58 2.13 3.96
C VAL A 58 -16.23 3.42 3.47
N ARG A 59 -17.45 3.31 2.92
CA ARG A 59 -18.36 4.40 2.55
C ARG A 59 -19.80 3.93 2.72
N ASP A 60 -20.76 4.85 2.61
CA ASP A 60 -22.18 4.51 2.57
C ASP A 60 -22.50 3.68 1.32
N ILE A 61 -23.35 2.65 1.47
CA ILE A 61 -23.70 1.69 0.42
C ILE A 61 -25.22 1.62 0.32
N GLU A 62 -25.76 1.82 -0.88
CA GLU A 62 -27.21 1.75 -1.11
C GLU A 62 -27.71 0.32 -1.25
N ALA A 63 -29.01 0.11 -0.99
CA ALA A 63 -29.62 -1.21 -1.17
C ALA A 63 -29.58 -1.63 -2.65
N GLY A 64 -28.94 -2.78 -2.93
CA GLY A 64 -28.75 -3.28 -4.29
C GLY A 64 -27.45 -2.80 -4.96
N GLU A 65 -26.67 -1.94 -4.30
CA GLU A 65 -25.32 -1.61 -4.75
C GLU A 65 -24.38 -2.81 -4.57
N GLU A 66 -23.54 -3.07 -5.57
CA GLU A 66 -22.56 -4.15 -5.53
C GLU A 66 -21.43 -3.86 -4.52
N LEU A 67 -21.04 -4.88 -3.75
CA LEU A 67 -19.90 -4.78 -2.84
C LEU A 67 -18.59 -5.06 -3.59
N THR A 68 -17.65 -4.12 -3.51
CA THR A 68 -16.37 -4.18 -4.23
C THR A 68 -15.20 -3.93 -3.29
N ILE A 69 -14.06 -4.56 -3.60
CA ILE A 69 -12.78 -4.35 -2.91
C ILE A 69 -11.70 -3.98 -3.94
N CYS A 70 -10.60 -3.36 -3.50
CA CYS A 70 -9.43 -3.23 -4.36
C CYS A 70 -8.58 -4.50 -4.24
N TYR A 71 -8.20 -5.10 -5.38
CA TYR A 71 -7.33 -6.29 -5.42
C TYR A 71 -5.85 -5.92 -5.46
N LEU A 72 -5.55 -4.64 -5.67
CA LEU A 72 -4.25 -4.14 -6.05
C LEU A 72 -3.72 -3.16 -5.00
N ASP A 73 -2.42 -2.88 -5.07
CA ASP A 73 -1.84 -1.72 -4.38
C ASP A 73 -2.42 -0.42 -4.95
N MET A 74 -2.66 0.56 -4.08
CA MET A 74 -3.13 1.90 -4.47
C MET A 74 -2.01 2.72 -5.12
N LEU A 75 -0.75 2.40 -4.87
CA LEU A 75 0.43 3.04 -5.46
C LEU A 75 0.78 2.41 -6.82
N MET A 76 -0.20 2.39 -7.72
CA MET A 76 -0.08 1.89 -9.08
C MET A 76 -0.81 2.81 -10.06
N THR A 77 -0.18 3.10 -11.18
CA THR A 77 -0.80 3.81 -12.33
C THR A 77 -1.89 2.96 -12.99
N SER A 78 -2.76 3.58 -13.79
CA SER A 78 -3.81 2.83 -14.50
C SER A 78 -3.24 1.81 -15.48
N GLU A 79 -2.07 2.04 -16.06
CA GLU A 79 -1.39 1.08 -16.93
C GLU A 79 -0.92 -0.16 -16.16
N GLU A 80 -0.23 0.05 -15.02
CA GLU A 80 0.21 -1.04 -14.14
C GLU A 80 -0.98 -1.85 -13.62
N ARG A 81 -2.06 -1.17 -13.19
CA ARG A 81 -3.29 -1.83 -12.76
C ARG A 81 -3.89 -2.69 -13.87
N ARG A 82 -4.06 -2.15 -15.08
CA ARG A 82 -4.59 -2.93 -16.22
C ARG A 82 -3.74 -4.14 -16.55
N LYS A 83 -2.41 -4.00 -16.52
CA LYS A 83 -1.49 -5.12 -16.73
C LYS A 83 -1.73 -6.22 -15.71
N GLN A 84 -1.72 -5.91 -14.42
CA GLN A 84 -1.92 -6.91 -13.37
C GLN A 84 -3.31 -7.54 -13.40
N LEU A 85 -4.37 -6.76 -13.65
CA LEU A 85 -5.74 -7.28 -13.76
C LEU A 85 -5.92 -8.22 -14.95
N ARG A 86 -5.32 -7.92 -16.11
CA ARG A 86 -5.27 -8.86 -17.23
C ARG A 86 -4.50 -10.12 -16.91
N ASP A 87 -3.26 -9.96 -16.42
CA ASP A 87 -2.31 -11.07 -16.28
C ASP A 87 -2.73 -12.05 -15.17
N GLN A 88 -3.36 -11.56 -14.09
CA GLN A 88 -3.73 -12.36 -12.92
C GLN A 88 -5.23 -12.69 -12.84
N TYR A 89 -6.10 -11.77 -13.26
CA TYR A 89 -7.56 -11.90 -13.09
C TYR A 89 -8.32 -11.98 -14.41
N CYS A 90 -7.63 -11.92 -15.55
CA CYS A 90 -8.19 -12.09 -16.90
C CYS A 90 -9.36 -11.15 -17.24
N PHE A 91 -9.35 -9.91 -16.73
CA PHE A 91 -10.36 -8.90 -17.09
C PHE A 91 -9.77 -7.50 -17.32
N GLU A 92 -10.55 -6.66 -17.99
CA GLU A 92 -10.27 -5.24 -18.19
C GLU A 92 -11.12 -4.39 -17.26
N CYS A 93 -10.49 -3.50 -16.49
CA CYS A 93 -11.22 -2.61 -15.60
C CYS A 93 -11.71 -1.37 -16.36
N ASP A 94 -13.02 -1.15 -16.33
CA ASP A 94 -13.71 -0.02 -16.94
C ASP A 94 -14.16 1.04 -15.92
N CYS A 95 -13.67 0.99 -14.68
CA CYS A 95 -14.04 1.99 -13.68
C CYS A 95 -13.58 3.40 -14.08
N PHE A 96 -14.22 4.43 -13.50
CA PHE A 96 -13.91 5.84 -13.77
C PHE A 96 -12.40 6.15 -13.66
N ARG A 97 -11.74 5.67 -12.59
CA ARG A 97 -10.30 5.90 -12.39
C ARG A 97 -9.43 5.34 -13.51
N CYS A 98 -9.80 4.21 -14.09
CA CYS A 98 -9.10 3.63 -15.23
C CYS A 98 -9.44 4.40 -16.51
N GLN A 99 -10.71 4.75 -16.75
CA GLN A 99 -11.10 5.52 -17.94
C GLN A 99 -10.44 6.90 -18.01
N THR A 100 -10.27 7.58 -16.88
CA THR A 100 -9.72 8.94 -16.82
C THR A 100 -8.24 9.01 -16.43
N GLN A 101 -7.58 7.87 -16.22
CA GLN A 101 -6.19 7.81 -15.72
C GLN A 101 -6.01 8.62 -14.42
N ASP A 102 -6.98 8.49 -13.50
CA ASP A 102 -7.05 9.26 -12.27
C ASP A 102 -5.77 9.14 -11.43
N LYS A 103 -5.11 10.28 -11.22
CA LYS A 103 -3.84 10.50 -10.50
C LYS A 103 -2.57 10.03 -11.19
N ASP A 104 -2.63 9.42 -12.38
CA ASP A 104 -1.44 8.87 -13.04
C ASP A 104 -0.37 9.95 -13.30
N ALA A 105 -0.78 11.16 -13.72
CA ALA A 105 0.14 12.27 -13.96
C ALA A 105 0.87 12.71 -12.68
N ASP A 106 0.18 12.77 -11.54
CA ASP A 106 0.78 13.13 -10.25
C ASP A 106 1.76 12.05 -9.77
N MET A 107 1.38 10.78 -9.94
CA MET A 107 2.17 9.60 -9.57
C MET A 107 3.51 9.51 -10.30
N LEU A 108 3.60 10.05 -11.53
CA LEU A 108 4.78 9.98 -12.39
C LEU A 108 5.53 11.31 -12.53
N THR A 109 5.28 12.27 -11.63
CA THR A 109 6.02 13.53 -11.59
C THR A 109 7.52 13.33 -11.34
N GLY A 110 8.36 14.23 -11.85
CA GLY A 110 9.82 14.17 -11.75
C GLY A 110 10.48 13.70 -13.04
N ASP A 111 11.80 13.49 -12.98
CA ASP A 111 12.59 13.03 -14.13
C ASP A 111 12.26 11.56 -14.48
N GLU A 112 11.80 11.34 -15.71
CA GLU A 112 11.40 10.03 -16.22
C GLU A 112 12.51 8.99 -16.20
N GLN A 113 13.72 9.39 -16.58
CA GLN A 113 14.84 8.45 -16.57
C GLN A 113 15.13 7.99 -15.16
N VAL A 114 15.07 8.91 -14.20
CA VAL A 114 15.36 8.63 -12.80
C VAL A 114 14.30 7.73 -12.19
N TRP A 115 13.00 8.01 -12.37
CA TRP A 115 11.99 7.14 -11.76
C TRP A 115 11.91 5.75 -12.38
N LYS A 116 12.29 5.59 -13.67
CA LYS A 116 12.42 4.25 -14.29
C LYS A 116 13.54 3.44 -13.67
N GLU A 117 14.69 4.06 -13.38
CA GLU A 117 15.80 3.41 -12.68
C GLU A 117 15.42 3.03 -11.23
N VAL A 118 14.66 3.89 -10.55
CA VAL A 118 14.12 3.61 -9.22
C VAL A 118 13.10 2.47 -9.26
N GLN A 119 12.20 2.43 -10.24
CA GLN A 119 11.25 1.34 -10.44
C GLN A 119 11.96 -0.02 -10.62
N GLU A 120 13.05 -0.06 -11.39
CA GLU A 120 13.84 -1.29 -11.54
C GLU A 120 14.52 -1.69 -10.23
N SER A 121 15.08 -0.72 -9.51
CA SER A 121 15.73 -0.93 -8.22
C SER A 121 14.75 -1.43 -7.14
N LEU A 122 13.49 -0.97 -7.20
CA LEU A 122 12.43 -1.36 -6.27
C LEU A 122 12.15 -2.86 -6.29
N LYS A 123 12.23 -3.52 -7.45
CA LYS A 123 12.08 -4.98 -7.54
C LYS A 123 13.03 -5.70 -6.59
N LYS A 124 14.29 -5.23 -6.52
CA LYS A 124 15.28 -5.82 -5.62
C LYS A 124 15.04 -5.44 -4.16
N ILE A 125 14.62 -4.19 -3.90
CA ILE A 125 14.29 -3.72 -2.56
C ILE A 125 13.12 -4.52 -1.97
N GLU A 126 12.06 -4.73 -2.74
CA GLU A 126 10.87 -5.51 -2.35
C GLU A 126 11.23 -6.98 -2.09
N GLU A 127 12.09 -7.59 -2.93
CA GLU A 127 12.61 -8.94 -2.69
C GLU A 127 13.37 -9.03 -1.35
N LEU A 128 14.23 -8.05 -1.07
CA LEU A 128 14.98 -7.99 0.19
C LEU A 128 14.07 -7.76 1.41
N LYS A 129 13.06 -6.89 1.26
CA LYS A 129 12.01 -6.62 2.27
C LYS A 129 11.22 -7.90 2.58
N ALA A 130 10.81 -8.66 1.57
CA ALA A 130 10.12 -9.94 1.74
C ALA A 130 10.95 -10.98 2.51
N HIS A 131 12.28 -10.90 2.45
CA HIS A 131 13.22 -11.74 3.18
C HIS A 131 13.79 -11.09 4.45
N TRP A 132 13.19 -9.98 4.92
CA TRP A 132 13.53 -9.32 6.17
C TRP A 132 14.99 -8.84 6.26
N LYS A 133 15.61 -8.54 5.11
CA LYS A 133 17.01 -8.08 5.01
C LYS A 133 17.12 -6.57 5.17
N TRP A 134 16.74 -6.07 6.35
CA TRP A 134 16.53 -4.64 6.61
C TRP A 134 17.76 -3.76 6.39
N GLU A 135 18.97 -4.23 6.73
CA GLU A 135 20.21 -3.47 6.50
C GLU A 135 20.46 -3.21 5.00
N GLN A 136 20.19 -4.21 4.15
CA GLN A 136 20.36 -4.11 2.71
C GLN A 136 19.28 -3.23 2.07
N VAL A 137 18.03 -3.37 2.54
CA VAL A 137 16.91 -2.49 2.16
C VAL A 137 17.26 -1.05 2.45
N LEU A 138 17.71 -0.74 3.67
CA LEU A 138 18.03 0.63 4.07
C LEU A 138 19.18 1.22 3.23
N ALA A 139 20.26 0.46 3.03
CA ALA A 139 21.41 0.93 2.25
C ALA A 139 21.03 1.29 0.80
N MET A 140 20.20 0.47 0.15
CA MET A 140 19.69 0.76 -1.19
C MET A 140 18.77 1.99 -1.20
N CYS A 141 17.84 2.08 -0.24
CA CYS A 141 16.92 3.20 -0.16
C CYS A 141 17.65 4.53 0.10
N GLN A 142 18.60 4.56 1.03
CA GLN A 142 19.41 5.75 1.34
C GLN A 142 20.20 6.24 0.11
N THR A 143 20.74 5.30 -0.68
CA THR A 143 21.44 5.64 -1.92
C THR A 143 20.51 6.34 -2.91
N ILE A 144 19.30 5.81 -3.11
CA ILE A 144 18.28 6.40 -4.00
C ILE A 144 17.82 7.77 -3.48
N ILE A 145 17.42 7.84 -2.20
CA ILE A 145 16.87 9.05 -1.59
C ILE A 145 17.90 10.20 -1.63
N SER A 146 19.18 9.89 -1.37
CA SER A 146 20.23 10.92 -1.34
C SER A 146 20.64 11.35 -2.75
N SER A 147 20.65 10.44 -3.72
CA SER A 147 21.07 10.74 -5.10
C SER A 147 19.98 11.50 -5.89
N ASN A 148 18.70 11.28 -5.55
CA ASN A 148 17.57 11.75 -6.35
C ASN A 148 16.73 12.84 -5.67
N ALA A 149 17.17 13.38 -4.52
CA ALA A 149 16.39 14.32 -3.70
C ALA A 149 15.88 15.56 -4.47
N GLU A 150 16.62 16.02 -5.49
CA GLU A 150 16.22 17.18 -6.32
C GLU A 150 15.48 16.78 -7.61
N ARG A 151 15.45 15.48 -7.95
CA ARG A 151 14.95 14.99 -9.25
C ARG A 151 13.61 14.28 -9.15
N LEU A 152 13.31 13.65 -8.01
CA LEU A 152 12.03 12.99 -7.77
C LEU A 152 11.32 13.59 -6.56
N PRO A 153 10.11 14.15 -6.73
CA PRO A 153 9.30 14.59 -5.60
C PRO A 153 8.75 13.39 -4.82
N ASP A 154 8.46 13.58 -3.53
CA ASP A 154 7.93 12.52 -2.66
C ASP A 154 6.54 12.00 -3.08
N ILE A 155 5.84 12.74 -3.96
CA ILE A 155 4.56 12.31 -4.54
C ILE A 155 4.74 11.32 -5.70
N ASN A 156 5.94 11.21 -6.27
CA ASN A 156 6.23 10.16 -7.24
C ASN A 156 6.10 8.79 -6.55
N ILE A 157 5.31 7.87 -7.12
CA ILE A 157 4.97 6.62 -6.41
C ILE A 157 6.17 5.71 -6.17
N TYR A 158 7.19 5.75 -7.03
CA TYR A 158 8.38 4.93 -6.85
C TYR A 158 9.26 5.52 -5.75
N GLN A 159 9.44 6.84 -5.72
CA GLN A 159 10.10 7.52 -4.60
C GLN A 159 9.35 7.28 -3.28
N LEU A 160 8.03 7.30 -3.31
CA LEU A 160 7.18 7.05 -2.15
C LEU A 160 7.34 5.63 -1.60
N LYS A 161 7.38 4.61 -2.48
CA LYS A 161 7.64 3.21 -2.10
C LYS A 161 9.04 3.04 -1.49
N VAL A 162 10.05 3.75 -2.00
CA VAL A 162 11.41 3.75 -1.42
C VAL A 162 11.40 4.38 -0.02
N LEU A 163 10.70 5.50 0.18
CA LEU A 163 10.57 6.13 1.50
C LEU A 163 9.87 5.22 2.51
N ASP A 164 8.81 4.52 2.10
CA ASP A 164 8.12 3.55 2.94
C ASP A 164 9.04 2.37 3.32
N CYS A 165 9.77 1.81 2.36
CA CYS A 165 10.73 0.74 2.61
C CYS A 165 11.86 1.19 3.54
N ALA A 166 12.39 2.40 3.36
CA ALA A 166 13.39 2.98 4.24
C ALA A 166 12.86 3.15 5.67
N MET A 167 11.63 3.67 5.81
CA MET A 167 10.99 3.82 7.10
C MET A 167 10.83 2.47 7.81
N ASP A 168 10.28 1.47 7.14
CA ASP A 168 10.12 0.12 7.71
C ASP A 168 11.46 -0.49 8.11
N ALA A 169 12.51 -0.34 7.29
CA ALA A 169 13.84 -0.82 7.61
C ALA A 169 14.41 -0.12 8.86
N CYS A 170 14.31 1.22 8.93
CA CYS A 170 14.74 1.98 10.11
C CYS A 170 13.99 1.57 11.38
N ILE A 171 12.67 1.33 11.30
CA ILE A 171 11.88 0.83 12.45
C ILE A 171 12.43 -0.51 12.93
N ASN A 172 12.66 -1.46 12.02
CA ASN A 172 13.16 -2.79 12.36
C ASN A 172 14.60 -2.79 12.87
N LEU A 173 15.42 -1.82 12.46
CA LEU A 173 16.80 -1.63 12.91
C LEU A 173 16.93 -0.76 14.17
N GLY A 174 15.81 -0.21 14.69
CA GLY A 174 15.82 0.69 15.85
C GLY A 174 16.30 2.11 15.57
N LEU A 175 16.42 2.52 14.31
CA LEU A 175 16.82 3.86 13.87
C LEU A 175 15.61 4.81 13.85
N LEU A 176 15.05 5.10 15.02
CA LEU A 176 13.73 5.74 15.14
C LEU A 176 13.67 7.18 14.62
N GLU A 177 14.77 7.93 14.69
CA GLU A 177 14.86 9.32 14.19
C GLU A 177 14.78 9.36 12.66
N GLU A 178 15.57 8.52 11.99
CA GLU A 178 15.53 8.37 10.52
C GLU A 178 14.18 7.81 10.05
N ALA A 179 13.62 6.84 10.78
CA ALA A 179 12.28 6.32 10.50
C ALA A 179 11.24 7.45 10.51
N LEU A 180 11.29 8.33 11.51
CA LEU A 180 10.35 9.45 11.58
C LEU A 180 10.56 10.43 10.42
N PHE A 181 11.81 10.70 10.05
CA PHE A 181 12.12 11.57 8.91
C PHE A 181 11.50 11.05 7.61
N TYR A 182 11.70 9.78 7.28
CA TYR A 182 11.09 9.18 6.09
C TYR A 182 9.56 9.10 6.21
N GLY A 183 9.03 8.66 7.36
CA GLY A 183 7.60 8.55 7.58
C GLY A 183 6.85 9.88 7.48
N MET A 184 7.43 10.98 7.96
CA MET A 184 6.84 12.32 7.84
C MET A 184 6.70 12.76 6.38
N ARG A 185 7.64 12.38 5.51
CA ARG A 185 7.60 12.70 4.07
C ARG A 185 6.49 11.95 3.33
N THR A 186 6.12 10.76 3.79
CA THR A 186 5.06 9.98 3.13
C THR A 186 3.64 10.41 3.52
N MET A 187 3.47 11.20 4.59
CA MET A 187 2.15 11.54 5.14
C MET A 187 1.21 12.22 4.14
N GLU A 188 1.72 13.21 3.38
CA GLU A 188 0.90 13.95 2.41
C GLU A 188 0.63 13.14 1.12
N PRO A 189 1.63 12.49 0.49
CA PRO A 189 1.37 11.56 -0.60
C PRO A 189 0.37 10.45 -0.21
N TYR A 190 0.48 9.88 0.99
CA TYR A 190 -0.48 8.87 1.47
C TYR A 190 -1.89 9.45 1.64
N ARG A 191 -2.03 10.72 2.03
CA ARG A 191 -3.34 11.40 2.09
C ARG A 191 -3.98 11.53 0.69
N ILE A 192 -3.17 11.72 -0.35
CA ILE A 192 -3.61 11.91 -1.74
C ILE A 192 -3.99 10.57 -2.37
N PHE A 193 -3.13 9.55 -2.26
CA PHE A 193 -3.30 8.28 -2.98
C PHE A 193 -4.19 7.26 -2.26
N PHE A 194 -4.38 7.41 -0.95
CA PHE A 194 -5.27 6.56 -0.15
C PHE A 194 -6.45 7.41 0.36
N PRO A 195 -7.42 7.75 -0.51
CA PRO A 195 -8.57 8.55 -0.11
C PRO A 195 -9.45 7.82 0.91
N GLY A 196 -10.24 8.60 1.66
CA GLY A 196 -11.18 8.07 2.64
C GLY A 196 -10.52 7.27 3.77
N SER A 197 -11.18 6.18 4.17
CA SER A 197 -10.77 5.30 5.27
C SER A 197 -10.07 4.06 4.74
N HIS A 198 -8.82 4.22 4.28
CA HIS A 198 -8.00 3.10 3.81
C HIS A 198 -7.12 2.52 4.93
N PRO A 199 -7.07 1.18 5.12
CA PRO A 199 -6.36 0.58 6.24
C PRO A 199 -4.84 0.82 6.19
N VAL A 200 -4.22 0.74 5.00
CA VAL A 200 -2.77 1.02 4.81
C VAL A 200 -2.41 2.44 5.25
N ARG A 201 -3.23 3.44 4.92
CA ARG A 201 -3.04 4.82 5.40
C ARG A 201 -3.18 4.93 6.91
N GLY A 202 -4.17 4.24 7.49
CA GLY A 202 -4.34 4.18 8.94
C GLY A 202 -3.09 3.65 9.65
N VAL A 203 -2.53 2.56 9.15
CA VAL A 203 -1.29 1.96 9.68
C VAL A 203 -0.09 2.89 9.50
N GLN A 204 0.04 3.56 8.35
CA GLN A 204 1.12 4.51 8.11
C GLN A 204 1.11 5.68 9.11
N VAL A 205 -0.06 6.30 9.29
CA VAL A 205 -0.24 7.40 10.27
C VAL A 205 0.02 6.90 11.68
N MET A 206 -0.32 5.63 11.99
CA MET A 206 -0.06 5.01 13.29
C MET A 206 1.44 4.81 13.54
N LYS A 207 2.19 4.33 12.55
CA LYS A 207 3.66 4.18 12.64
C LYS A 207 4.30 5.55 12.94
N VAL A 208 3.94 6.59 12.17
CA VAL A 208 4.45 7.96 12.38
C VAL A 208 4.05 8.51 13.76
N GLY A 209 2.79 8.33 14.17
CA GLY A 209 2.30 8.79 15.48
C GLY A 209 3.02 8.10 16.65
N LYS A 210 3.31 6.80 16.54
CA LYS A 210 4.10 6.06 17.54
C LYS A 210 5.54 6.58 17.60
N LEU A 211 6.19 6.79 16.46
CA LEU A 211 7.54 7.35 16.40
C LEU A 211 7.63 8.73 17.06
N GLN A 212 6.66 9.61 16.78
CA GLN A 212 6.54 10.93 17.42
C GLN A 212 6.35 10.81 18.93
N LEU A 213 5.54 9.85 19.39
CA LEU A 213 5.31 9.62 20.82
C LEU A 213 6.60 9.22 21.53
N HIS A 214 7.38 8.30 20.94
CA HIS A 214 8.66 7.85 21.49
C HIS A 214 9.71 8.97 21.55
N GLN A 215 9.65 9.95 20.64
CA GLN A 215 10.54 11.11 20.62
C GLN A 215 10.02 12.30 21.44
N GLY A 216 8.92 12.14 22.20
CA GLY A 216 8.38 13.21 23.05
C GLY A 216 7.61 14.31 22.30
N MET A 217 7.29 14.12 21.02
CA MET A 217 6.50 15.06 20.22
C MET A 217 4.98 14.90 20.48
N PHE A 218 4.56 15.04 21.74
CA PHE A 218 3.21 14.66 22.19
C PHE A 218 2.06 15.34 21.43
N PRO A 219 2.08 16.65 21.11
CA PRO A 219 0.99 17.28 20.38
C PRO A 219 0.81 16.72 18.96
N GLN A 220 1.93 16.50 18.25
CA GLN A 220 1.93 15.94 16.90
C GLN A 220 1.50 14.46 16.93
N ALA A 221 2.04 13.69 17.87
CA ALA A 221 1.68 12.29 18.08
C ALA A 221 0.18 12.13 18.34
N MET A 222 -0.39 12.94 19.24
CA MET A 222 -1.81 12.90 19.57
C MET A 222 -2.70 13.26 18.37
N LYS A 223 -2.28 14.23 17.55
CA LYS A 223 -3.00 14.58 16.31
C LYS A 223 -3.07 13.38 15.36
N ASN A 224 -1.93 12.71 15.13
CA ASN A 224 -1.86 11.55 14.25
C ASN A 224 -2.61 10.34 14.82
N LEU A 225 -2.45 10.01 16.10
CA LEU A 225 -3.13 8.87 16.73
C LEU A 225 -4.67 9.04 16.76
N ARG A 226 -5.18 10.27 16.89
CA ARG A 226 -6.62 10.55 16.74
C ARG A 226 -7.11 10.32 15.31
N LEU A 227 -6.31 10.67 14.31
CA LEU A 227 -6.63 10.38 12.91
C LEU A 227 -6.68 8.86 12.66
N VAL A 228 -5.74 8.11 13.23
CA VAL A 228 -5.75 6.63 13.19
C VAL A 228 -7.05 6.09 13.78
N PHE A 229 -7.46 6.56 14.96
CA PHE A 229 -8.70 6.10 15.57
C PHE A 229 -9.92 6.30 14.65
N GLY A 230 -9.97 7.42 13.90
CA GLY A 230 -11.02 7.66 12.91
C GLY A 230 -11.03 6.62 11.78
N VAL A 231 -9.86 6.31 11.21
CA VAL A 231 -9.71 5.35 10.10
C VAL A 231 -9.90 3.90 10.57
N SER A 232 -9.31 3.54 11.71
CA SER A 232 -9.41 2.20 12.29
C SER A 232 -10.83 1.90 12.74
N ARG A 233 -11.62 2.87 13.24
CA ARG A 233 -13.03 2.63 13.58
C ARG A 233 -13.86 2.15 12.37
N VAL A 234 -13.47 2.55 11.16
CA VAL A 234 -14.13 2.10 9.93
C VAL A 234 -13.54 0.78 9.45
N THR A 235 -12.22 0.61 9.53
CA THR A 235 -11.50 -0.50 8.88
C THR A 235 -11.21 -1.72 9.76
N HIS A 236 -11.12 -1.59 11.09
CA HIS A 236 -10.69 -2.62 12.07
C HIS A 236 -11.67 -2.79 13.22
#